data_AF-A0A7L2R676-F1
#
_entry.id   AF-A0A7L2R676-F1
#
_cell.length_a   1.000
_cell.length_b   1.000
_cell.length_c   1.000
_cell.angle_alpha   90.00
_cell.angle_beta   90.00
_cell.angle_gamma   90.00
#
_symmetry.space_group_name_H-M   'P 1'
#
loop_
_entity.id
_entity.type
_entity.pdbx_description
1 polymer ?
#
loop_
_entity_poly.entity_id
_entity_poly.type
_entity_poly.pdbx_seq_one_letter_code
_entity_poly.pdbx_strand_id
1 'polypeptide(L)'
;SGNGVIGNIDSMGLALQALEISGEFYAPRKWDRAQAFRVVYAHDYRQPMAIAQLLPALVGKSYLDAGRWGCAATTGVPPSQQLPTSPTPGTFGVPTWGRPVGFSITNTLRNYFHYSTSVCVPRKSTLLHVMEVARKEKPDIFCFTTEETDLGPFVTSIHGLAGNNTERTYWQFFSCWSPLQKG
;
A
#
# COMPACT_ATOMS: atom_id res chain seq x y z
N SER A 1 21.38 -15.85 4.00
CA SER A 1 20.01 -16.38 3.88
C SER A 1 19.04 -15.20 3.91
N GLY A 2 18.10 -15.13 2.96
CA GLY A 2 17.14 -14.01 2.88
C GLY A 2 16.15 -14.02 4.05
N ASN A 3 15.46 -12.91 4.29
CA ASN A 3 14.47 -12.76 5.37
C ASN A 3 13.15 -13.53 5.11
N GLY A 4 13.05 -14.33 4.05
CA GLY A 4 11.85 -15.07 3.68
C GLY A 4 10.84 -14.27 2.83
N VAL A 5 11.15 -13.01 2.50
CA VAL A 5 10.32 -12.16 1.64
C VAL A 5 10.69 -12.34 0.17
N ILE A 6 9.69 -12.40 -0.71
CA ILE A 6 9.84 -12.40 -2.16
C ILE A 6 9.18 -11.13 -2.69
N GLY A 7 9.99 -10.19 -3.19
CA GLY A 7 9.54 -8.83 -3.50
C GLY A 7 9.41 -7.99 -2.23
N ASN A 8 8.18 -7.61 -1.88
CA ASN A 8 7.82 -6.93 -0.63
C ASN A 8 6.67 -7.65 0.09
N ILE A 9 6.26 -7.15 1.26
CA ILE A 9 5.24 -7.80 2.08
C ILE A 9 3.84 -7.79 1.44
N ASP A 10 3.56 -6.81 0.58
CA ASP A 10 2.29 -6.67 -0.14
C ASP A 10 2.23 -7.62 -1.35
N SER A 11 3.37 -7.96 -1.96
CA SER A 11 3.47 -8.96 -3.03
C SER A 11 3.53 -10.41 -2.54
N MET A 12 3.73 -10.64 -1.23
CA MET A 12 3.89 -11.98 -0.68
C MET A 12 2.70 -12.89 -0.95
N GLY A 13 1.46 -12.37 -0.90
CA GLY A 13 0.25 -13.18 -1.14
C GLY A 13 0.26 -13.83 -2.53
N LEU A 14 0.59 -13.06 -3.57
CA LEU A 14 0.69 -13.56 -4.93
C LEU A 14 1.90 -14.48 -5.12
N ALA A 15 3.05 -14.15 -4.51
CA ALA A 15 4.26 -14.97 -4.57
C ALA A 15 4.04 -16.37 -3.95
N LEU A 16 3.32 -16.43 -2.82
CA LEU A 16 2.95 -17.69 -2.16
C LEU A 16 2.07 -18.54 -3.08
N GLN A 17 1.02 -17.97 -3.65
CA GLN A 17 0.14 -18.70 -4.58
C GLN A 17 0.92 -19.28 -5.76
N ALA A 18 1.84 -18.49 -6.36
CA ALA A 18 2.65 -18.94 -7.48
C ALA A 18 3.64 -20.05 -7.11
N LEU A 19 4.26 -20.00 -5.93
CA LEU A 19 5.23 -21.01 -5.50
C LEU A 19 4.59 -22.32 -5.06
N GLU A 20 3.42 -22.27 -4.43
CA GLU A 20 2.67 -23.47 -4.08
C GLU A 20 2.29 -24.31 -5.31
N ILE A 21 2.05 -23.67 -6.46
CA ILE A 21 1.69 -24.36 -7.71
C ILE A 21 2.89 -24.74 -8.59
N SER A 22 4.09 -24.19 -8.32
CA SER A 22 5.28 -24.36 -9.18
C SER A 22 6.39 -25.19 -8.54
N GLY A 23 6.02 -26.12 -7.65
CA GLY A 23 6.91 -27.02 -6.90
C GLY A 23 8.03 -27.68 -7.70
N GLU A 24 7.76 -27.99 -8.97
CA GLU A 24 8.68 -28.69 -9.87
C GLU A 24 9.84 -27.81 -10.40
N PHE A 25 9.71 -26.48 -10.34
CA PHE A 25 10.57 -25.56 -11.11
C PHE A 25 11.65 -24.83 -10.30
N TYR A 26 11.65 -24.92 -8.97
CA TYR A 26 12.63 -24.21 -8.13
C TYR A 26 13.71 -25.11 -7.51
N ALA A 27 13.72 -26.42 -7.80
CA ALA A 27 14.87 -27.27 -7.50
C ALA A 27 16.11 -26.81 -8.31
N PRO A 28 17.33 -26.74 -7.72
CA PRO A 28 17.74 -27.27 -6.41
C PRO A 28 17.61 -26.27 -5.24
N ARG A 29 17.17 -25.03 -5.48
CA ARG A 29 17.01 -24.01 -4.45
C ARG A 29 15.73 -24.25 -3.66
N LYS A 30 15.85 -24.95 -2.53
CA LYS A 30 14.73 -25.15 -1.60
C LYS A 30 14.22 -23.80 -1.09
N TRP A 31 13.00 -23.46 -1.45
CA TRP A 31 12.27 -22.35 -0.85
C TRP A 31 11.79 -22.74 0.56
N ASP A 32 12.13 -21.93 1.57
CA ASP A 32 11.66 -22.15 2.94
C ASP A 32 10.25 -21.57 3.12
N ARG A 33 9.26 -22.41 2.82
CA ARG A 33 7.83 -22.11 3.01
C ARG A 33 7.53 -21.67 4.45
N ALA A 34 8.08 -22.35 5.45
CA ALA A 34 7.79 -22.05 6.85
C ALA A 34 8.34 -20.67 7.26
N GLN A 35 9.50 -20.27 6.72
CA GLN A 35 10.01 -18.91 6.88
C GLN A 35 9.11 -17.88 6.19
N ALA A 36 8.66 -18.11 4.97
CA ALA A 36 7.80 -17.19 4.23
C ALA A 36 6.45 -16.94 4.94
N PHE A 37 5.78 -18.00 5.41
CA PHE A 37 4.53 -17.87 6.15
C PHE A 37 4.71 -17.16 7.51
N ARG A 38 5.85 -17.37 8.21
CA ARG A 38 6.13 -16.63 9.45
C ARG A 38 6.18 -15.13 9.25
N VAL A 39 6.77 -14.67 8.15
CA VAL A 39 6.86 -13.24 7.84
C VAL A 39 5.47 -12.64 7.61
N VAL A 40 4.63 -13.35 6.86
CA VAL A 40 3.26 -12.97 6.59
C VAL A 40 2.42 -12.90 7.87
N TYR A 41 2.46 -13.94 8.72
CA TYR A 41 1.69 -13.96 9.98
C TYR A 41 2.11 -12.86 10.96
N ALA A 42 3.37 -12.42 10.90
CA ALA A 42 3.88 -11.36 11.75
C ALA A 42 3.48 -9.95 11.28
N HIS A 43 2.92 -9.79 10.08
CA HIS A 43 2.59 -8.48 9.52
C HIS A 43 1.16 -8.04 9.83
N ASP A 44 0.99 -6.76 10.23
CA ASP A 44 -0.32 -6.14 10.43
C ASP A 44 -0.86 -5.59 9.10
N TYR A 45 -1.69 -6.39 8.44
CA TYR A 45 -2.34 -5.99 7.18
C TYR A 45 -3.55 -5.10 7.46
N ARG A 46 -3.49 -3.85 7.01
CA ARG A 46 -4.59 -2.87 7.16
C ARG A 46 -5.36 -2.59 5.88
N GLN A 47 -4.77 -2.86 4.72
CA GLN A 47 -5.41 -2.62 3.43
C GLN A 47 -6.23 -3.84 3.03
N PRO A 48 -7.56 -3.70 2.80
CA PRO A 48 -8.44 -4.82 2.45
C PRO A 48 -7.96 -5.60 1.22
N MET A 49 -7.41 -4.89 0.21
CA MET A 49 -6.90 -5.52 -0.99
C MET A 49 -5.66 -6.39 -0.73
N ALA A 50 -4.75 -5.95 0.14
CA ALA A 50 -3.59 -6.76 0.54
C ALA A 50 -4.03 -8.05 1.25
N ILE A 51 -5.08 -7.97 2.08
CA ILE A 51 -5.70 -9.15 2.71
C ILE A 51 -6.34 -10.04 1.65
N ALA A 52 -7.08 -9.49 0.69
CA ALA A 52 -7.74 -10.25 -0.37
C ALA A 52 -6.74 -11.03 -1.25
N GLN A 53 -5.58 -10.44 -1.55
CA GLN A 53 -4.51 -11.11 -2.30
C GLN A 53 -3.80 -12.21 -1.50
N LEU A 54 -3.77 -12.07 -0.17
CA LEU A 54 -3.10 -13.00 0.72
C LEU A 54 -3.98 -14.18 1.16
N LEU A 55 -5.26 -13.91 1.40
CA LEU A 55 -6.21 -14.86 2.00
C LEU A 55 -6.22 -16.21 1.28
N PRO A 56 -6.23 -16.31 -0.08
CA PRO A 56 -6.18 -17.59 -0.76
C PRO A 56 -4.99 -18.45 -0.33
N ALA A 57 -3.78 -17.88 -0.29
CA ALA A 57 -2.57 -18.61 0.11
C ALA A 57 -2.64 -19.11 1.56
N LEU A 58 -3.24 -18.33 2.47
CA LEU A 58 -3.41 -18.70 3.89
C LEU A 58 -4.35 -19.89 4.07
N VAL A 59 -5.39 -20.01 3.24
CA VAL A 59 -6.33 -21.14 3.26
C VAL A 59 -5.92 -22.29 2.34
N GLY A 60 -4.67 -22.27 1.83
CA GLY A 60 -4.16 -23.31 0.92
C GLY A 60 -4.90 -23.35 -0.42
N LYS A 61 -5.32 -22.19 -0.92
CA LYS A 61 -6.00 -21.99 -2.20
C LYS A 61 -5.19 -21.06 -3.11
N SER A 62 -5.51 -21.12 -4.38
CA SER A 62 -5.00 -20.22 -5.41
C SER A 62 -6.14 -19.69 -6.28
N TYR A 63 -5.89 -18.64 -7.06
CA TYR A 63 -6.86 -18.17 -8.06
C TYR A 63 -7.27 -19.25 -9.09
N LEU A 64 -6.46 -20.29 -9.30
CA LEU A 64 -6.80 -21.41 -10.19
C LEU A 64 -7.92 -22.29 -9.62
N ASP A 65 -8.17 -22.24 -8.31
CA ASP A 65 -9.26 -22.97 -7.66
C ASP A 65 -10.62 -22.30 -7.87
N ALA A 66 -10.66 -21.01 -8.28
CA ALA A 66 -11.89 -20.22 -8.38
C ALA A 66 -12.87 -20.78 -9.43
N GLY A 67 -12.36 -21.36 -10.52
CA GLY A 67 -13.20 -21.99 -11.56
C GLY A 67 -13.75 -23.36 -11.19
N ARG A 68 -13.33 -23.94 -10.06
CA ARG A 68 -13.65 -25.31 -9.65
C ARG A 68 -14.79 -25.41 -8.64
N TRP A 69 -15.38 -24.28 -8.25
CA TRP A 69 -16.38 -24.21 -7.19
C TRP A 69 -17.78 -24.08 -7.78
N GLY A 70 -18.60 -25.12 -7.59
CA GLY A 70 -20.05 -24.92 -7.54
C GLY A 70 -20.37 -24.09 -6.29
N CYS A 71 -21.38 -23.22 -6.36
CA CYS A 71 -21.90 -22.48 -5.21
C CYS A 71 -22.56 -23.44 -4.21
N ALA A 72 -21.78 -24.29 -3.54
CA ALA A 72 -22.22 -24.92 -2.32
C ALA A 72 -22.15 -23.83 -1.25
N ALA A 73 -23.28 -23.19 -0.99
CA ALA A 73 -23.44 -22.30 0.15
C ALA A 73 -23.18 -23.12 1.42
N THR A 74 -21.94 -23.13 1.90
CA THR A 74 -21.66 -23.56 3.26
C THR A 74 -22.33 -22.53 4.15
N THR A 75 -23.49 -22.87 4.69
CA THR A 75 -24.19 -22.15 5.77
C THR A 75 -23.35 -22.28 7.05
N GLY A 76 -22.16 -21.71 7.04
CA GLY A 76 -21.36 -21.46 8.22
C GLY A 76 -21.57 -20.01 8.58
N VAL A 77 -22.56 -19.75 9.44
CA VAL A 77 -22.64 -18.46 10.13
C VAL A 77 -21.31 -18.27 10.86
N PRO A 78 -20.46 -17.28 10.52
CA PRO A 78 -19.31 -16.98 11.35
C PRO A 78 -19.85 -16.66 12.74
N PRO A 79 -19.25 -17.17 13.83
CA PRO A 79 -19.68 -16.77 15.17
C PRO A 79 -19.63 -15.26 15.19
N SER A 80 -20.78 -14.64 15.49
CA SER A 80 -20.91 -13.21 15.68
C SER A 80 -20.08 -12.84 16.90
N GLN A 81 -18.77 -12.71 16.74
CA GLN A 81 -17.96 -11.96 17.67
C GLN A 81 -18.39 -10.52 17.45
N GLN A 82 -19.22 -10.02 18.37
CA GLN A 82 -19.45 -8.60 18.52
C GLN A 82 -18.08 -7.95 18.65
N LEU A 83 -17.59 -7.40 17.55
CA LEU A 83 -16.50 -6.44 17.59
C LEU A 83 -16.99 -5.30 18.48
N PRO A 84 -16.19 -4.84 19.48
CA PRO A 84 -16.57 -3.69 20.27
C PRO A 84 -16.94 -2.54 19.34
N THR A 85 -18.17 -2.07 19.50
CA THR A 85 -18.70 -0.88 18.83
C THR A 85 -17.78 0.30 19.07
N SER A 86 -17.56 1.03 17.97
CA SER A 86 -16.94 2.35 17.80
C SER A 86 -16.33 3.02 19.04
N PRO A 87 -15.05 3.46 19.00
CA PRO A 87 -14.57 4.39 20.01
C PRO A 87 -15.44 5.66 19.97
N THR A 88 -15.96 6.03 21.14
CA THR A 88 -16.56 7.31 21.49
C THR A 88 -15.77 8.46 20.85
N PRO A 89 -16.40 9.57 20.39
CA PRO A 89 -15.67 10.77 19.99
C PRO A 89 -14.94 11.32 21.22
N GLY A 90 -13.70 10.89 21.39
CA GLY A 90 -12.78 11.49 22.35
C GLY A 90 -12.57 12.93 21.89
N THR A 91 -12.85 13.88 22.78
CA THR A 91 -12.49 15.29 22.69
C THR A 91 -11.17 15.44 21.94
N PHE A 92 -11.22 16.07 20.76
CA PHE A 92 -10.03 16.41 19.98
C PHE A 92 -9.14 17.28 20.87
N GLY A 93 -8.15 16.65 21.49
CA GLY A 93 -7.04 17.35 22.12
C GLY A 93 -6.43 18.30 21.10
N VAL A 94 -6.06 19.48 21.57
CA VAL A 94 -5.32 20.51 20.82
C VAL A 94 -4.28 19.83 19.93
N PRO A 95 -4.20 20.16 18.62
CA PRO A 95 -3.22 19.53 17.75
C PRO A 95 -1.83 19.81 18.28
N THR A 96 -1.18 18.79 18.86
CA THR A 96 0.23 18.86 19.19
C THR A 96 0.98 18.91 17.87
N TRP A 97 1.34 20.13 17.45
CA TRP A 97 2.07 20.38 16.22
C TRP A 97 3.31 19.47 16.14
N GLY A 98 3.38 18.66 15.08
CA GLY A 98 4.50 17.76 14.86
C GLY A 98 5.73 18.53 14.39
N ARG A 99 6.85 17.81 14.29
CA ARG A 99 8.07 18.39 13.71
C ARG A 99 7.85 18.72 12.23
N PRO A 100 8.48 19.79 11.72
CA PRO A 100 8.41 20.11 10.30
C PRO A 100 8.97 18.96 9.47
N VAL A 101 8.23 18.57 8.43
CA VAL A 101 8.63 17.58 7.43
C VAL A 101 9.00 18.33 6.15
N GLY A 102 10.18 18.04 5.60
CA GLY A 102 10.56 18.56 4.29
C GLY A 102 9.80 17.82 3.19
N PHE A 103 9.10 18.57 2.33
CA PHE A 103 8.37 18.03 1.20
C PHE A 103 8.86 18.69 -0.09
N SER A 104 9.24 17.88 -1.08
CA SER A 104 9.76 18.35 -2.35
C SER A 104 9.12 17.63 -3.53
N ILE A 105 8.86 18.36 -4.60
CA ILE A 105 8.42 17.83 -5.89
C ILE A 105 9.48 18.13 -6.94
N THR A 106 9.82 17.13 -7.75
CA THR A 106 10.85 17.26 -8.77
C THR A 106 10.39 16.56 -10.04
N ASN A 107 10.56 17.22 -11.17
CA ASN A 107 10.42 16.64 -12.49
C ASN A 107 11.75 16.73 -13.22
N THR A 108 12.31 15.59 -13.60
CA THR A 108 13.58 15.49 -14.35
C THR A 108 13.40 15.01 -15.78
N LEU A 109 12.18 14.62 -16.18
CA LEU A 109 11.93 13.98 -17.48
C LEU A 109 11.80 15.00 -18.62
N ARG A 110 10.93 16.00 -18.46
CA ARG A 110 10.68 17.07 -19.46
C ARG A 110 10.33 18.35 -18.74
N ASN A 111 10.89 19.49 -19.14
CA ASN A 111 10.66 20.79 -18.47
C ASN A 111 10.98 20.72 -16.97
N TYR A 112 12.28 20.70 -16.66
CA TYR A 112 12.76 20.54 -15.30
C TYR A 112 12.14 21.55 -14.34
N PHE A 113 11.65 21.06 -13.21
CA PHE A 113 11.30 21.89 -12.08
C PHE A 113 11.60 21.18 -10.77
N HIS A 114 11.89 21.99 -9.75
CA HIS A 114 12.11 21.53 -8.39
C HIS A 114 11.54 22.56 -7.41
N TYR A 115 10.62 22.11 -6.57
CA TYR A 115 10.03 22.95 -5.51
C TYR A 115 10.09 22.21 -4.18
N SER A 116 10.34 22.97 -3.12
CA SER A 116 10.44 22.44 -1.76
C SER A 116 9.73 23.35 -0.76
N THR A 117 9.16 22.74 0.28
CA THR A 117 8.53 23.43 1.40
C THR A 117 8.69 22.61 2.69
N SER A 118 8.44 23.26 3.82
CA SER A 118 8.42 22.61 5.13
C SER A 118 7.00 22.62 5.67
N VAL A 119 6.48 21.45 5.99
CA VAL A 119 5.07 21.25 6.37
C VAL A 119 5.00 20.75 7.81
N CYS A 120 4.17 21.39 8.63
CA CYS A 120 3.88 20.95 9.99
C CYS A 120 2.62 20.08 10.01
N VAL A 121 2.78 18.77 10.23
CA VAL A 121 1.66 17.83 10.35
C VAL A 121 1.65 17.14 11.71
N PRO A 122 0.48 16.74 12.24
CA PRO A 122 0.41 15.91 13.44
C PRO A 122 1.22 14.61 13.31
N ARG A 123 1.66 14.05 14.43
CA ARG A 123 2.34 12.75 14.43
C ARG A 123 1.43 11.67 13.85
N LYS A 124 2.02 10.74 13.08
CA LYS A 124 1.33 9.65 12.37
C LYS A 124 0.39 10.11 11.24
N SER A 125 0.59 11.32 10.72
CA SER A 125 -0.07 11.75 9.48
C SER A 125 0.41 10.95 8.27
N THR A 126 -0.43 10.84 7.25
CA THR A 126 -0.12 10.19 5.98
C THR A 126 0.60 11.14 5.03
N LEU A 127 1.22 10.60 3.98
CA LEU A 127 1.81 11.42 2.92
C LEU A 127 0.75 12.30 2.23
N LEU A 128 -0.43 11.76 1.95
CA LEU A 128 -1.54 12.52 1.37
C LEU A 128 -1.87 13.76 2.21
N HIS A 129 -1.88 13.63 3.53
CA HIS A 129 -2.10 14.78 4.42
C HIS A 129 -0.99 15.83 4.33
N VAL A 130 0.27 15.42 4.17
CA VAL A 130 1.39 16.35 3.93
C VAL A 130 1.18 17.12 2.62
N MET A 131 0.76 16.44 1.56
CA MET A 131 0.46 17.07 0.26
C MET A 131 -0.71 18.05 0.36
N GLU A 132 -1.77 17.72 1.10
CA GLU A 132 -2.91 18.61 1.33
C GLU A 132 -2.52 19.89 2.04
N VAL A 133 -1.67 19.82 3.06
CA VAL A 133 -1.19 21.00 3.78
C VAL A 133 -0.27 21.83 2.90
N ALA A 134 0.66 21.21 2.16
CA ALA A 134 1.52 21.90 1.19
C ALA A 134 0.70 22.65 0.13
N ARG A 135 -0.38 22.03 -0.38
CA ARG A 135 -1.32 22.65 -1.33
C ARG A 135 -2.04 23.85 -0.73
N LYS A 136 -2.44 23.80 0.55
CA LYS A 136 -3.09 24.94 1.22
C LYS A 136 -2.15 26.13 1.35
N GLU A 137 -0.85 25.88 1.56
CA GLU A 137 0.15 26.96 1.69
C GLU A 137 0.54 27.56 0.33
N LYS A 138 0.77 26.73 -0.70
CA LYS A 138 1.15 27.20 -2.05
C LYS A 138 0.35 26.45 -3.10
N PRO A 139 -0.91 26.84 -3.36
CA PRO A 139 -1.81 26.10 -4.24
C PRO A 139 -1.30 26.06 -5.68
N ASP A 140 -0.63 27.10 -6.16
CA ASP A 140 -0.12 27.16 -7.53
C ASP A 140 1.03 26.18 -7.79
N ILE A 141 1.78 25.82 -6.73
CA ILE A 141 2.98 24.97 -6.82
C ILE A 141 2.64 23.52 -6.46
N PHE A 142 1.95 23.32 -5.33
CA PHE A 142 1.68 21.99 -4.79
C PHE A 142 0.25 21.52 -5.07
N CYS A 143 -0.39 22.00 -6.13
CA CYS A 143 -1.64 21.41 -6.61
C CYS A 143 -1.39 19.96 -7.08
N PHE A 144 -2.37 19.11 -6.82
CA PHE A 144 -2.34 17.71 -7.25
C PHE A 144 -3.77 17.21 -7.46
N THR A 145 -3.90 16.14 -8.25
CA THR A 145 -5.16 15.43 -8.47
C THR A 145 -5.02 13.97 -8.06
N THR A 146 -6.11 13.38 -7.59
CA THR A 146 -6.19 11.98 -7.19
C THR A 146 -7.35 11.28 -7.89
N GLU A 147 -7.21 9.97 -8.07
CA GLU A 147 -8.25 9.06 -8.50
C GLU A 147 -8.43 7.97 -7.45
N GLU A 148 -9.66 7.58 -7.15
CA GLU A 148 -9.92 6.47 -6.22
C GLU A 148 -9.71 5.12 -6.90
N THR A 149 -8.99 4.23 -6.23
CA THR A 149 -8.73 2.87 -6.69
C THR A 149 -9.03 1.87 -5.56
N ASP A 150 -9.07 0.58 -5.86
CA ASP A 150 -9.23 -0.46 -4.83
C ASP A 150 -8.07 -0.49 -3.81
N LEU A 151 -6.95 0.19 -4.12
CA LEU A 151 -5.80 0.37 -3.24
C LEU A 151 -5.85 1.69 -2.44
N GLY A 152 -6.85 2.53 -2.71
CA GLY A 152 -7.00 3.88 -2.16
C GLY A 152 -6.65 4.99 -3.16
N PRO A 153 -6.42 6.22 -2.67
CA PRO A 153 -6.22 7.38 -3.53
C PRO A 153 -4.88 7.29 -4.28
N PHE A 154 -4.96 7.32 -5.61
CA PHE A 154 -3.81 7.32 -6.50
C PHE A 154 -3.56 8.73 -7.05
N VAL A 155 -2.35 9.26 -6.87
CA VAL A 155 -2.00 10.60 -7.35
C VAL A 155 -1.73 10.56 -8.85
N THR A 156 -2.58 11.26 -9.62
CA THR A 156 -2.53 11.27 -11.09
C THR A 156 -1.76 12.45 -11.66
N SER A 157 -1.76 13.60 -10.99
CA SER A 157 -0.99 14.78 -11.39
C SER A 157 -0.44 15.57 -10.20
N ILE A 158 0.69 16.26 -10.40
CA ILE A 158 1.28 17.22 -9.48
C ILE A 158 1.74 18.44 -10.30
N HIS A 159 1.46 19.65 -9.82
CA HIS A 159 1.79 20.90 -10.48
C HIS A 159 1.30 20.96 -11.93
N GLY A 160 0.07 20.47 -12.17
CA GLY A 160 -0.56 20.43 -13.49
C GLY A 160 0.02 19.39 -14.46
N LEU A 161 1.05 18.63 -14.07
CA LEU A 161 1.66 17.59 -14.90
C LEU A 161 1.12 16.21 -14.50
N ALA A 162 0.39 15.58 -15.41
CA ALA A 162 -0.18 14.24 -15.24
C ALA A 162 0.78 13.15 -15.72
N GLY A 163 0.69 11.97 -15.09
CA GLY A 163 1.28 10.75 -15.62
C GLY A 163 0.59 10.32 -16.93
N ASN A 164 1.31 9.58 -17.76
CA ASN A 164 0.83 9.11 -19.06
C ASN A 164 1.16 7.62 -19.23
N ASN A 165 0.12 6.81 -19.40
CA ASN A 165 0.25 5.35 -19.56
C ASN A 165 0.96 4.95 -20.86
N THR A 166 0.74 5.69 -21.95
CA THR A 166 1.40 5.45 -23.24
C THR A 166 2.89 5.76 -23.17
N GLU A 167 3.26 6.84 -22.49
CA GLU A 167 4.65 7.24 -22.27
C GLU A 167 5.30 6.55 -21.05
N ARG A 168 4.52 5.77 -20.30
CA ARG A 168 4.92 5.07 -19.06
C ARG A 168 5.50 6.03 -18.01
N THR A 169 4.91 7.20 -17.86
CA THR A 169 5.30 8.21 -16.86
C THR A 169 4.30 8.24 -15.71
N TYR A 170 4.80 8.32 -14.48
CA TYR A 170 3.99 8.36 -13.26
C TYR A 170 4.72 9.12 -12.14
N TRP A 171 3.97 9.50 -11.09
CA TRP A 171 4.53 10.13 -9.90
C TRP A 171 5.01 9.09 -8.91
N GLN A 172 6.31 9.13 -8.59
CA GLN A 172 6.93 8.24 -7.61
C GLN A 172 7.24 9.00 -6.33
N PHE A 173 6.90 8.40 -5.19
CA PHE A 173 7.10 9.00 -3.88
C PHE A 173 8.26 8.35 -3.12
N PHE A 174 9.03 9.20 -2.44
CA PHE A 174 10.21 8.80 -1.69
C PHE A 174 10.15 9.33 -0.26
N SER A 175 10.62 8.52 0.69
CA SER A 175 11.07 9.01 1.99
C SER A 175 12.59 9.13 1.94
N CYS A 176 13.07 10.38 1.84
CA CYS A 176 14.46 10.70 1.55
C CYS A 176 14.94 10.04 0.24
N TRP A 177 15.61 8.89 0.34
CA TRP A 177 16.18 8.17 -0.80
C TRP A 177 15.48 6.83 -1.09
N SER A 178 14.53 6.42 -0.25
CA SER A 178 13.84 5.14 -0.37
C SER A 178 12.45 5.31 -0.97
N PRO A 179 12.10 4.57 -2.04
CA PRO A 179 10.76 4.63 -2.60
C PRO A 179 9.75 4.12 -1.56
N LEU A 180 8.61 4.80 -1.47
CA LEU A 180 7.53 4.36 -0.60
C LEU A 180 6.89 3.09 -1.16
N GLN A 181 6.64 2.13 -0.26
CA GLN A 181 5.95 0.89 -0.61
C GLN A 181 4.44 0.99 -0.39
N LYS A 182 3.97 2.06 0.25
CA LYS A 182 2.56 2.33 0.55
C LYS A 182 2.20 3.73 0.08
N GLY A 183 0.96 3.90 -0.39
CA GLY A 183 0.36 5.20 -0.68
C GLY A 183 0.04 6.00 0.57
#